data_AF-A0A7K3BMQ4-F1
#
_entry.id   AF-A0A7K3BMQ4-F1
#
_cell.length_a   1.000
_cell.length_b   1.000
_cell.length_c   1.000
_cell.angle_alpha   90.00
_cell.angle_beta   90.00
_cell.angle_gamma   90.00
#
_symmetry.space_group_name_H-M   'P 1'
#
loop_
_entity.id
_entity.type
_entity.pdbx_description
1 polymer ?
#
loop_
_entity_poly.entity_id
_entity_poly.type
_entity_poly.pdbx_seq_one_letter_code
_entity_poly.pdbx_strand_id
1 'polypeptide(L)'
;MSPYDDLSHAFVFVREPITVLVLDRLTLLALELCTGHSWDTAVERFAAITARDPESSQARAKFRQLARVLERQRLIARTEVAA
;
A
#
# COMPACT_ATOMS: atom_id res chain seq x y z
N MET A 1 -3.81 20.76 2.64
CA MET A 1 -4.59 19.62 2.10
C MET A 1 -3.70 18.41 2.12
N SER A 2 -4.22 17.27 2.56
CA SER A 2 -3.45 16.03 2.47
C SER A 2 -3.27 15.74 0.98
N PRO A 3 -2.09 15.28 0.51
CA PRO A 3 -1.98 14.79 -0.85
C PRO A 3 -3.08 13.76 -1.09
N TYR A 4 -3.54 13.07 -0.02
CA TYR A 4 -4.56 12.04 0.04
C TYR A 4 -6.03 12.42 -0.31
N ASP A 5 -6.30 13.70 -0.59
CA ASP A 5 -7.67 14.19 -0.77
C ASP A 5 -8.18 14.16 -2.24
N ASP A 6 -7.30 14.08 -3.26
CA ASP A 6 -7.68 14.02 -4.70
C ASP A 6 -7.29 12.67 -5.35
N LEU A 7 -8.28 11.84 -5.69
CA LEU A 7 -8.11 10.46 -6.20
C LEU A 7 -7.76 10.37 -7.70
N SER A 8 -7.59 11.50 -8.40
CA SER A 8 -7.34 11.54 -9.85
C SER A 8 -5.88 11.28 -10.30
N HIS A 9 -4.95 11.12 -9.35
CA HIS A 9 -3.51 11.04 -9.64
C HIS A 9 -3.01 9.58 -9.74
N ALA A 10 -2.22 9.29 -10.79
CA ALA A 10 -1.50 8.03 -10.97
C ALA A 10 0.02 8.26 -10.87
N PHE A 11 0.73 7.34 -10.21
CA PHE A 11 2.18 7.45 -9.98
C PHE A 11 2.93 6.44 -10.84
N VAL A 12 3.96 6.91 -11.55
CA VAL A 12 4.72 6.11 -12.53
C VAL A 12 6.13 5.83 -12.00
N PHE A 13 6.46 4.55 -11.85
CA PHE A 13 7.78 4.08 -11.44
C PHE A 13 8.49 3.38 -12.61
N VAL A 14 9.80 3.57 -12.73
CA VAL A 14 10.64 2.91 -13.74
C VAL A 14 11.70 2.08 -13.01
N ARG A 15 11.78 0.78 -13.33
CA ARG A 15 12.81 -0.14 -12.80
C ARG A 15 13.53 -0.85 -13.94
N GLU A 16 14.84 -1.04 -13.84
CA GLU A 16 15.61 -1.82 -14.82
C GLU A 16 15.37 -3.35 -14.71
N PRO A 17 15.35 -4.10 -15.82
CA PRO A 17 15.44 -3.65 -17.22
C PRO A 17 14.04 -3.25 -17.71
N ILE A 18 13.77 -1.93 -17.66
CA ILE A 18 12.58 -1.19 -18.09
C ILE A 18 11.23 -1.92 -17.85
N THR A 19 10.76 -1.91 -16.60
CA THR A 19 9.36 -2.10 -16.25
C THR A 19 8.76 -0.76 -15.82
N VAL A 20 7.71 -0.31 -16.50
CA VAL A 20 6.89 0.83 -16.09
C VAL A 20 5.75 0.30 -15.21
N LEU A 21 5.70 0.77 -13.96
CA LEU A 21 4.64 0.43 -13.01
C LEU A 21 3.80 1.67 -12.75
N VAL A 22 2.52 1.59 -13.08
CA VAL A 22 1.53 2.60 -12.72
C VAL A 22 0.84 2.13 -11.45
N LEU A 23 1.05 2.87 -10.36
CA LEU A 23 0.39 2.60 -9.10
C LEU A 23 -0.75 3.61 -8.92
N ASP A 24 -1.93 3.08 -8.59
CA ASP A 24 -2.96 3.93 -8.00
C ASP A 24 -2.50 4.42 -6.64
N ARG A 25 -3.14 5.48 -6.16
CA ARG A 25 -2.82 6.12 -4.91
C ARG A 25 -2.83 5.18 -3.70
N LEU A 26 -3.80 4.29 -3.60
CA LEU A 26 -3.90 3.39 -2.45
C LEU A 26 -2.75 2.37 -2.46
N THR A 27 -2.37 1.93 -3.65
CA THR A 27 -1.23 1.05 -3.87
C THR A 27 0.08 1.76 -3.53
N LEU A 28 0.21 3.04 -3.90
CA LEU A 28 1.35 3.87 -3.48
C LEU A 28 1.39 4.03 -1.95
N LEU A 29 0.28 4.40 -1.33
CA LEU A 29 0.20 4.54 0.12
C LEU A 29 0.59 3.23 0.83
N ALA A 30 0.09 2.08 0.33
CA ALA A 30 0.46 0.78 0.87
C ALA A 30 1.98 0.52 0.73
N LEU A 31 2.59 0.89 -0.40
CA LEU A 31 4.03 0.76 -0.61
C LEU A 31 4.85 1.64 0.35
N GLU A 32 4.48 2.91 0.50
CA GLU A 32 5.15 3.83 1.44
C GLU A 32 5.07 3.31 2.88
N LEU A 33 3.90 2.82 3.30
CA LEU A 33 3.72 2.28 4.64
C LEU A 33 4.50 0.98 4.86
N CYS A 34 4.52 0.07 3.88
CA CYS A 34 5.29 -1.18 3.97
C CYS A 34 6.81 -0.97 3.99
N THR A 35 7.32 0.14 3.43
CA THR A 35 8.75 0.45 3.39
C THR A 35 9.22 1.26 4.59
N GLY A 36 8.32 2.03 5.21
CA GLY A 36 8.64 2.87 6.37
C GLY A 36 8.26 2.31 7.73
N HIS A 37 7.45 1.25 7.80
CA HIS A 37 6.89 0.73 9.06
C HIS A 37 6.86 -0.81 9.11
N SER A 38 6.72 -1.35 10.32
CA SER A 38 6.37 -2.76 10.50
C SER A 38 4.99 -3.04 9.90
N TRP A 39 4.72 -4.31 9.58
CA TRP A 39 3.46 -4.72 8.96
C TRP A 39 2.23 -4.29 9.76
N ASP A 40 2.21 -4.54 11.08
CA ASP A 40 1.05 -4.22 11.92
C ASP A 40 0.81 -2.70 11.99
N THR A 41 1.87 -1.91 12.15
CA THR A 41 1.78 -0.44 12.13
C THR A 41 1.35 0.08 10.76
N ALA A 42 1.81 -0.53 9.66
CA ALA A 42 1.40 -0.17 8.31
C ALA A 42 -0.10 -0.42 8.09
N VAL A 43 -0.62 -1.56 8.55
CA VAL A 43 -2.04 -1.93 8.47
C VAL A 43 -2.91 -0.95 9.27
N GLU A 44 -2.53 -0.65 10.50
CA GLU A 44 -3.26 0.29 11.37
C GLU A 44 -3.29 1.70 10.78
N ARG A 45 -2.14 2.19 10.31
CA ARG A 45 -2.03 3.51 9.69
C ARG A 45 -2.85 3.59 8.41
N PHE A 46 -2.82 2.56 7.58
CA PHE A 46 -3.63 2.52 6.36
C PHE A 46 -5.12 2.62 6.68
N ALA A 47 -5.59 1.87 7.70
CA ALA A 47 -6.98 1.90 8.12
C ALA A 47 -7.38 3.27 8.71
N ALA A 48 -6.53 3.85 9.55
CA ALA A 48 -6.73 5.21 10.07
C ALA A 48 -6.77 6.28 8.96
N ILE A 49 -5.97 6.16 7.90
CA ILE A 49 -5.95 7.13 6.80
C ILE A 49 -7.17 6.96 5.88
N THR A 50 -7.50 5.72 5.50
CA THR A 50 -8.51 5.44 4.45
C THR A 50 -9.93 5.34 4.97
N ALA A 51 -10.11 4.86 6.19
CA ALA A 51 -11.42 4.68 6.82
C ALA A 51 -11.64 5.57 8.05
N ARG A 52 -10.63 6.34 8.47
CA ARG A 52 -10.63 7.09 9.75
C ARG A 52 -10.88 6.20 10.97
N ASP A 53 -10.58 4.91 10.84
CA ASP A 53 -10.78 3.89 11.84
C ASP A 53 -9.64 2.85 11.75
N PRO A 54 -8.74 2.78 12.75
CA PRO A 54 -7.62 1.83 12.75
C PRO A 54 -8.06 0.36 12.85
N GLU A 55 -9.28 0.08 13.30
CA GLU A 55 -9.83 -1.28 13.47
C GLU A 55 -10.66 -1.75 12.26
N SER A 56 -10.84 -0.88 11.26
CA SER A 56 -11.68 -1.16 10.09
C SER A 56 -11.24 -2.43 9.36
N SER A 57 -12.01 -3.50 9.53
CA SER A 57 -11.74 -4.81 8.92
C SER A 57 -11.68 -4.74 7.39
N GLN A 58 -12.51 -3.87 6.79
CA GLN A 58 -12.51 -3.65 5.35
C GLN A 58 -11.21 -2.99 4.88
N ALA A 59 -10.74 -1.95 5.56
CA ALA A 59 -9.49 -1.28 5.21
C ALA A 59 -8.28 -2.20 5.39
N ARG A 60 -8.27 -3.00 6.47
CA ARG A 60 -7.24 -4.02 6.72
C ARG A 60 -7.23 -5.10 5.63
N ALA A 61 -8.39 -5.60 5.20
CA ALA A 61 -8.49 -6.55 4.10
C ALA A 61 -8.01 -5.95 2.77
N LYS A 62 -8.36 -4.68 2.51
CA LYS A 62 -7.90 -3.95 1.34
C LYS A 62 -6.38 -3.78 1.32
N PHE A 63 -5.78 -3.39 2.46
CA PHE A 63 -4.32 -3.29 2.58
C PHE A 63 -3.63 -4.61 2.25
N ARG A 64 -4.12 -5.74 2.80
CA ARG A 64 -3.58 -7.08 2.47
C ARG A 64 -3.66 -7.39 0.98
N GLN A 65 -4.75 -7.00 0.31
CA GLN A 65 -4.89 -7.19 -1.13
C GLN A 65 -3.84 -6.38 -1.91
N LEU A 66 -3.62 -5.12 -1.53
CA LEU A 66 -2.64 -4.23 -2.17
C LEU A 66 -1.21 -4.70 -1.93
N ALA A 67 -0.87 -5.11 -0.71
CA ALA A 67 0.42 -5.68 -0.38
C ALA A 67 0.74 -6.91 -1.25
N ARG A 68 -0.23 -7.81 -1.48
CA ARG A 68 -0.06 -8.95 -2.39
C ARG A 68 0.20 -8.55 -3.85
N VAL A 69 -0.31 -7.40 -4.29
CA VAL A 69 0.02 -6.84 -5.62
C VAL A 69 1.47 -6.38 -5.64
N LEU A 70 1.88 -5.62 -4.62
CA LEU A 70 3.26 -5.13 -4.47
C LEU A 70 4.29 -6.26 -4.37
N GLU A 71 3.98 -7.33 -3.64
CA GLU A 71 4.81 -8.55 -3.54
C GLU A 71 4.96 -9.24 -4.90
N ARG A 72 3.86 -9.41 -5.65
CA ARG A 72 3.89 -10.01 -7.00
C ARG A 72 4.72 -9.18 -7.98
N GLN A 73 4.69 -7.86 -7.82
CA GLN A 73 5.51 -6.91 -8.59
C GLN A 73 6.95 -6.80 -8.05
N ARG A 74 7.29 -7.54 -6.98
CA ARG A 74 8.61 -7.52 -6.32
C ARG A 74 9.03 -6.12 -5.87
N LEU A 75 8.07 -5.32 -5.42
CA LEU A 75 8.27 -3.99 -4.84
C LEU A 75 8.49 -4.04 -3.33
N ILE A 76 7.91 -5.03 -2.66
CA ILE A 76 8.16 -5.35 -1.25
C ILE A 76 8.49 -6.83 -1.11
N ALA A 77 9.19 -7.19 -0.03
CA ALA A 77 9.43 -8.59 0.31
C ALA A 77 8.11 -9.30 0.63
N ARG A 78 8.07 -10.61 0.39
CA ARG A 78 6.90 -11.42 0.71
C ARG A 78 6.73 -11.47 2.23
N THR A 79 5.57 -11.07 2.71
CA THR A 79 5.22 -11.10 4.12
C THR A 79 4.74 -12.51 4.44
N GLU A 80 5.53 -13.27 5.19
CA GLU A 80 5.06 -14.54 5.75
C GLU A 80 4.03 -14.22 6.83
N VAL A 81 2.75 -14.29 6.47
CA VAL A 81 1.68 -14.22 7.45
C VAL A 81 1.73 -15.56 8.21
N ALA A 82 2.26 -15.53 9.43
CA ALA A 82 2.10 -16.64 10.37
C ALA A 82 0.60 -16.93 10.50
N ALA A 83 0.21 -18.14 10.10
CA ALA A 83 -1.17 -18.60 10.05
C ALA A 83 -1.78 -18.74 11.45
#